data_AF-A0A813E990-F1
#
_entry.id   AF-A0A813E990-F1
#
_cell.length_a   1.000
_cell.length_b   1.000
_cell.length_c   1.000
_cell.angle_alpha   90.00
_cell.angle_beta   90.00
_cell.angle_gamma   90.00
#
_symmetry.space_group_name_H-M   'P 1'
#
loop_
_entity.id
_entity.type
_entity.pdbx_description
1 polymer ?
#
loop_
_entity_poly.entity_id
_entity_poly.type
_entity_poly.pdbx_seq_one_letter_code
_entity_poly.pdbx_strand_id
1 'polypeptide(L)'
;MAQQVSVKKVRKEIFEKELGYKDESNPFGDQKLTEKFTWKKKNEYLQAAGLYRPSSKDQDVSKMESKVREIHQVKKRRDEREVERSLLEAQRQDHDKEMHDEEYGEWLTKEEKFHLDNAKARTQLRIEQGRERPLDLVAKSLGIAGGEEFEEMTILDKPPHQLFVNLTLDEAEEVMDEISTFCRIDKDHLDFWK
;
A
#
# COMPACT_ATOMS: atom_id res chain seq x y z
N MET A 1 -59.87 7.05 29.25
CA MET A 1 -59.65 8.28 28.46
C MET A 1 -58.26 8.22 27.85
N ALA A 2 -58.13 7.96 26.55
CA ALA A 2 -56.82 7.91 25.89
C ALA A 2 -56.27 9.34 25.77
N GLN A 3 -55.11 9.62 26.38
CA GLN A 3 -54.41 10.89 26.22
C GLN A 3 -54.09 11.10 24.73
N GLN A 4 -54.61 12.17 24.13
CA GLN A 4 -54.25 12.52 22.75
C GLN A 4 -52.76 12.83 22.69
N VAL A 5 -51.97 11.92 22.12
CA VAL A 5 -50.53 12.11 21.95
C VAL A 5 -50.28 13.23 20.93
N SER A 6 -49.43 14.18 21.29
CA SER A 6 -49.02 15.28 20.40
C SER A 6 -48.04 14.76 19.34
N VAL A 7 -48.23 15.14 18.07
CA VAL A 7 -47.34 14.79 16.94
C VAL A 7 -45.88 15.17 17.21
N LYS A 8 -45.64 16.25 17.97
CA LYS A 8 -44.29 16.64 18.41
C LYS A 8 -43.63 15.58 19.28
N LYS A 9 -44.39 14.96 20.20
CA LYS A 9 -43.87 13.93 21.11
C LYS A 9 -43.53 12.65 20.33
N VAL A 10 -44.43 12.22 19.44
CA VAL A 10 -44.19 11.07 18.55
C VAL A 10 -42.93 11.29 17.71
N ARG A 11 -42.75 12.51 17.18
CA ARG A 11 -41.55 12.83 16.40
C ARG A 11 -40.26 12.77 17.22
N LYS A 12 -40.26 13.28 18.44
CA LYS A 12 -39.11 13.17 19.36
C LYS A 12 -38.74 11.70 19.60
N GLU A 13 -39.73 10.88 19.94
CA GLU A 13 -39.54 9.46 20.23
C GLU A 13 -39.01 8.68 19.02
N ILE A 14 -39.55 8.93 17.82
CA ILE A 14 -39.07 8.27 16.59
C ILE A 14 -37.64 8.69 16.26
N PHE A 15 -37.31 9.98 16.34
CA PHE A 15 -35.96 10.46 16.05
C PHE A 15 -34.92 9.92 17.04
N GLU A 16 -35.25 9.89 18.33
CA GLU A 16 -34.38 9.32 19.36
C GLU A 16 -34.19 7.82 19.16
N LYS A 17 -35.28 7.07 18.93
CA LYS A 17 -35.23 5.61 18.80
C LYS A 17 -34.55 5.14 17.51
N GLU A 18 -34.87 5.77 16.39
CA GLU A 18 -34.46 5.28 15.06
C GLU A 18 -33.16 5.91 14.58
N LEU A 19 -32.88 7.15 14.98
CA LEU A 19 -31.72 7.93 14.53
C LEU A 19 -30.73 8.26 15.66
N GLY A 20 -31.10 8.04 16.92
CA GLY A 20 -30.23 8.33 18.07
C GLY A 20 -30.05 9.82 18.38
N TYR A 21 -30.83 10.70 17.74
CA TYR A 21 -30.66 12.15 17.88
C TYR A 21 -31.67 12.76 18.85
N LYS A 22 -31.17 13.65 19.71
CA LYS A 22 -31.97 14.52 20.59
C LYS A 22 -31.74 15.97 20.23
N ASP A 23 -32.67 16.85 20.59
CA ASP A 23 -32.49 18.29 20.42
C ASP A 23 -31.23 18.80 21.16
N GLU A 24 -30.87 18.18 22.29
CA GLU A 24 -29.68 18.50 23.11
C GLU A 24 -28.39 17.79 22.63
N SER A 25 -28.55 16.65 21.95
CA SER A 25 -27.45 15.80 21.49
C SER A 25 -27.57 15.63 19.98
N ASN A 26 -27.37 16.73 19.26
CA ASN A 26 -27.50 16.82 17.81
C ASN A 26 -26.15 17.16 17.16
N PRO A 27 -25.60 16.30 16.27
CA PRO A 27 -24.34 16.57 15.57
C PRO A 27 -24.44 17.70 14.52
N PHE A 28 -25.64 18.16 14.17
CA PHE A 28 -25.86 19.19 13.15
C PHE A 28 -25.98 20.61 13.72
N GLY A 29 -25.81 20.79 15.04
CA GLY A 29 -25.86 22.11 15.68
C GLY A 29 -27.24 22.78 15.71
N ASP A 30 -28.32 22.04 15.42
CA ASP A 30 -29.70 22.54 15.50
C ASP A 30 -30.33 22.23 16.87
N GLN A 31 -30.79 23.27 17.57
CA GLN A 31 -31.45 23.17 18.87
C GLN A 31 -32.91 22.65 18.79
N LYS A 32 -33.48 22.56 17.57
CA LYS A 32 -34.89 22.24 17.33
C LYS A 32 -35.08 21.15 16.27
N LEU A 33 -34.16 20.19 16.21
CA LEU A 33 -34.13 19.11 15.23
C LEU A 33 -35.47 18.35 15.11
N THR A 34 -36.12 18.11 16.25
CA THR A 34 -37.36 17.33 16.31
C THR A 34 -38.61 18.17 15.98
N GLU A 35 -38.49 19.49 15.84
CA GLU A 35 -39.60 20.33 15.41
C GLU A 35 -39.83 20.23 13.89
N LYS A 36 -41.11 20.20 13.48
CA LYS A 36 -41.47 20.25 12.06
C LYS A 36 -41.28 21.69 11.58
N PHE A 37 -40.36 21.87 10.64
CA PHE A 37 -40.23 23.13 9.93
C PHE A 37 -41.53 23.48 9.18
N THR A 38 -41.97 24.73 9.33
CA THR A 38 -43.16 25.26 8.67
C THR A 38 -42.89 26.68 8.20
N TRP A 39 -43.34 26.99 6.98
CA TRP A 39 -43.25 28.34 6.44
C TRP A 39 -44.38 29.20 7.03
N LYS A 40 -44.16 29.80 8.20
CA LYS A 40 -45.18 30.57 8.93
C LYS A 40 -45.83 31.67 8.07
N LYS A 41 -45.02 32.53 7.45
CA LYS A 41 -45.49 33.62 6.58
C LYS A 41 -46.29 33.12 5.36
N LYS A 42 -45.88 31.97 4.78
CA LYS A 42 -46.63 31.32 3.69
C LYS A 42 -47.98 30.81 4.18
N ASN A 43 -48.01 30.19 5.37
CA ASN A 43 -49.23 29.67 5.95
C ASN A 43 -50.21 30.81 6.27
N GLU A 44 -49.75 31.93 6.82
CA GLU A 44 -50.56 33.13 7.07
C GLU A 44 -51.16 33.68 5.77
N TYR A 45 -50.37 33.80 4.70
CA TYR A 45 -50.87 34.23 3.39
C TYR A 45 -51.94 33.28 2.83
N LEU A 46 -51.71 31.96 2.93
CA LEU A 46 -52.67 30.95 2.49
C LEU A 46 -53.95 30.97 3.33
N GLN A 47 -53.86 31.29 4.62
CA GLN A 47 -55.02 31.44 5.50
C GLN A 47 -55.85 32.66 5.10
N ALA A 48 -55.19 33.81 4.86
CA ALA A 48 -55.86 35.02 4.37
C ALA A 48 -56.54 34.82 3.01
N ALA A 49 -55.97 33.99 2.14
CA ALA A 49 -56.53 33.62 0.84
C ALA A 49 -57.60 32.50 0.91
N GLY A 50 -57.91 31.95 2.10
CA GLY A 50 -58.86 30.83 2.26
C GLY A 50 -58.39 29.50 1.67
N LEU A 51 -57.11 29.39 1.29
CA LEU A 51 -56.51 28.22 0.63
C LEU A 51 -55.74 27.32 1.60
N TYR A 52 -55.63 27.69 2.88
CA TYR A 52 -54.90 26.91 3.87
C TYR A 52 -55.63 25.62 4.23
N ARG A 53 -54.94 24.47 4.04
CA ARG A 53 -55.42 23.16 4.47
C ARG A 53 -54.42 22.56 5.46
N PRO A 54 -54.75 22.45 6.76
CA PRO A 54 -53.89 21.78 7.72
C PRO A 54 -53.84 20.28 7.42
N SER A 55 -52.66 19.67 7.60
CA SER A 55 -52.51 18.22 7.54
C SER A 55 -53.16 17.55 8.75
N SER A 56 -53.75 16.37 8.55
CA SER A 56 -54.18 15.55 9.68
C SER A 56 -52.96 15.01 10.45
N LYS A 57 -53.14 14.76 11.76
CA LYS A 57 -52.11 14.18 12.62
C LYS A 57 -51.60 12.85 12.05
N ASP A 58 -52.52 12.01 11.57
CA ASP A 58 -52.19 10.68 11.02
C ASP A 58 -51.37 10.80 9.73
N GLN A 59 -51.67 11.79 8.89
CA GLN A 59 -50.88 12.06 7.69
C GLN A 59 -49.46 12.52 8.02
N ASP A 60 -49.29 13.31 9.08
CA ASP A 60 -47.97 13.78 9.50
C ASP A 60 -47.13 12.67 10.13
N VAL A 61 -47.74 11.78 10.91
CA VAL A 61 -47.08 10.58 11.45
C VAL A 61 -46.69 9.62 10.32
N SER A 62 -47.60 9.31 9.41
CA SER A 62 -47.33 8.42 8.27
C SER A 62 -46.19 8.94 7.37
N LYS A 63 -46.17 10.25 7.09
CA LYS A 63 -45.07 10.88 6.35
C LYS A 63 -43.74 10.76 7.08
N MET A 64 -43.74 10.87 8.41
CA MET A 64 -42.53 10.74 9.21
C MET A 64 -41.99 9.31 9.18
N GLU A 65 -42.85 8.31 9.38
CA GLU A 65 -42.47 6.90 9.28
C GLU A 65 -41.94 6.53 7.89
N SER A 66 -42.53 7.09 6.83
CA SER A 66 -42.03 6.93 5.46
C SER A 66 -40.61 7.49 5.30
N LYS A 67 -40.35 8.69 5.85
CA LYS A 67 -39.01 9.31 5.79
C LYS A 67 -37.97 8.52 6.57
N VAL A 68 -38.33 7.98 7.74
CA VAL A 68 -37.42 7.15 8.53
C VAL A 68 -37.08 5.86 7.77
N ARG A 69 -38.06 5.21 7.15
CA ARG A 69 -37.81 4.05 6.28
C ARG A 69 -36.87 4.37 5.13
N GLU A 70 -37.05 5.52 4.49
CA GLU A 70 -36.16 6.00 3.42
C GLU A 70 -34.73 6.22 3.94
N ILE A 71 -34.57 6.86 5.10
CA ILE A 71 -33.25 7.05 5.74
C ILE A 71 -32.57 5.71 5.99
N HIS A 72 -33.28 4.72 6.55
CA HIS A 72 -32.74 3.39 6.79
C HIS A 72 -32.32 2.67 5.50
N GLN A 73 -33.11 2.78 4.42
CA GLN A 73 -32.74 2.22 3.13
C GLN A 73 -31.48 2.88 2.54
N VAL A 74 -31.36 4.20 2.68
CA VAL A 74 -30.17 4.93 2.23
C VAL A 74 -28.96 4.55 3.06
N LYS A 75 -29.10 4.40 4.38
CA LYS A 75 -28.03 3.96 5.27
C LYS A 75 -27.55 2.55 4.90
N LYS A 76 -28.47 1.59 4.79
CA LYS A 76 -28.16 0.22 4.36
C LYS A 76 -27.37 0.20 3.04
N ARG A 77 -27.81 0.97 2.05
CA ARG A 77 -27.11 1.06 0.75
C ARG A 77 -25.72 1.69 0.86
N ARG A 78 -25.49 2.59 1.82
CA ARG A 78 -24.16 3.17 2.07
C ARG A 78 -23.26 2.12 2.71
N ASP A 79 -23.74 1.44 3.74
CA ASP A 79 -23.01 0.40 4.46
C ASP A 79 -22.62 -0.74 3.49
N GLU A 80 -23.55 -1.18 2.63
CA GLU A 80 -23.28 -2.19 1.59
C GLU A 80 -22.18 -1.74 0.61
N ARG A 81 -22.22 -0.49 0.13
CA ARG A 81 -21.17 0.05 -0.75
C ARG A 81 -19.83 0.22 -0.05
N GLU A 82 -19.83 0.52 1.24
CA GLU A 82 -18.60 0.66 2.02
C GLU A 82 -17.92 -0.69 2.20
N VAL A 83 -18.69 -1.74 2.51
CA VAL A 83 -18.20 -3.12 2.57
C VAL A 83 -17.69 -3.58 1.21
N GLU A 84 -18.43 -3.34 0.12
CA GLU A 84 -18.02 -3.69 -1.24
C GLU A 84 -16.71 -2.98 -1.64
N ARG A 85 -16.60 -1.67 -1.37
CA ARG A 85 -15.37 -0.92 -1.64
C ARG A 85 -14.20 -1.42 -0.80
N SER A 86 -14.41 -1.70 0.49
CA SER A 86 -13.35 -2.21 1.36
C SER A 86 -12.87 -3.58 0.89
N LEU A 87 -13.77 -4.45 0.42
CA LEU A 87 -13.40 -5.75 -0.14
C LEU A 87 -12.61 -5.60 -1.45
N LEU A 88 -13.07 -4.72 -2.35
CA LEU A 88 -12.38 -4.46 -3.61
C LEU A 88 -11.00 -3.84 -3.39
N GLU A 89 -10.87 -2.93 -2.43
CA GLU A 89 -9.60 -2.32 -2.05
C GLU A 89 -8.63 -3.35 -1.45
N ALA A 90 -9.11 -4.24 -0.58
CA ALA A 90 -8.29 -5.32 -0.03
C ALA A 90 -7.80 -6.27 -1.13
N GLN A 91 -8.68 -6.70 -2.04
CA GLN A 91 -8.30 -7.54 -3.18
C GLN A 91 -7.27 -6.86 -4.09
N ARG A 92 -7.42 -5.54 -4.32
CA ARG A 92 -6.45 -4.78 -5.10
C ARG A 92 -5.11 -4.68 -4.40
N GLN A 93 -5.08 -4.45 -3.08
CA GLN A 93 -3.84 -4.41 -2.31
C GLN A 93 -3.13 -5.77 -2.31
N ASP A 94 -3.86 -6.86 -2.17
CA ASP A 94 -3.30 -8.21 -2.23
C ASP A 94 -2.70 -8.49 -3.62
N HIS A 95 -3.41 -8.13 -4.68
CA HIS A 95 -2.91 -8.28 -6.05
C HIS A 95 -1.68 -7.40 -6.33
N ASP A 96 -1.73 -6.11 -5.96
CA ASP A 96 -0.60 -5.19 -6.14
C ASP A 96 0.64 -5.71 -5.38
N LYS A 97 0.44 -6.30 -4.19
CA LYS A 97 1.53 -6.92 -3.43
C LYS A 97 2.11 -8.15 -4.14
N GLU A 98 1.27 -9.06 -4.62
CA GLU A 98 1.72 -10.24 -5.37
C GLU A 98 2.52 -9.84 -6.61
N MET A 99 2.02 -8.87 -7.38
CA MET A 99 2.73 -8.33 -8.54
C MET A 99 4.08 -7.72 -8.16
N HIS A 100 4.15 -6.95 -7.08
CA HIS A 100 5.41 -6.38 -6.61
C HIS A 100 6.39 -7.44 -6.10
N ASP A 101 5.92 -8.49 -5.43
CA ASP A 101 6.77 -9.58 -4.96
C ASP A 101 7.37 -10.36 -6.15
N GLU A 102 6.59 -10.60 -7.21
CA GLU A 102 7.06 -11.22 -8.47
C GLU A 102 8.08 -10.33 -9.19
N GLU A 103 7.76 -9.05 -9.40
CA GLU A 103 8.66 -8.08 -10.02
C GLU A 103 9.98 -7.94 -9.25
N TYR A 104 9.91 -7.93 -7.92
CA TYR A 104 11.09 -7.85 -7.06
C TYR A 104 11.98 -9.08 -7.18
N GLY A 105 11.40 -10.29 -7.28
CA GLY A 105 12.18 -11.52 -7.48
C GLY A 105 12.93 -11.55 -8.81
N GLU A 106 12.26 -11.16 -9.90
CA GLU A 106 12.91 -11.01 -11.20
C GLU A 106 13.99 -9.94 -11.20
N TRP A 107 13.69 -8.79 -10.58
CA TRP A 107 14.63 -7.68 -10.47
C TRP A 107 15.89 -8.09 -9.71
N LEU A 108 15.74 -8.74 -8.55
CA LEU A 108 16.85 -9.23 -7.74
C LEU A 108 17.75 -10.18 -8.53
N THR A 109 17.15 -11.12 -9.28
CA THR A 109 17.90 -12.08 -10.10
C THR A 109 18.66 -11.37 -11.23
N LYS A 110 18.04 -10.39 -11.88
CA LYS A 110 18.68 -9.58 -12.93
C LYS A 110 19.81 -8.72 -12.37
N GLU A 111 19.62 -8.14 -11.18
CA GLU A 111 20.62 -7.32 -10.49
C GLU A 111 21.84 -8.15 -10.07
N GLU A 112 21.63 -9.35 -9.50
CA GLU A 112 22.71 -10.28 -9.16
C GLU A 112 23.53 -10.66 -10.41
N LYS A 113 22.84 -10.97 -11.52
CA LYS A 113 23.52 -11.27 -12.79
C LYS A 113 24.28 -10.05 -13.34
N PHE A 114 23.70 -8.86 -13.24
CA PHE A 114 24.37 -7.64 -13.68
C PHE A 114 25.64 -7.38 -12.89
N HIS A 115 25.62 -7.54 -11.55
CA HIS A 115 26.82 -7.43 -10.73
C HIS A 115 27.88 -8.48 -11.09
N LEU A 116 27.47 -9.71 -11.40
CA LEU A 116 28.36 -10.76 -11.89
C LEU A 116 29.06 -10.34 -13.19
N ASP A 117 28.27 -9.99 -14.19
CA ASP A 117 28.77 -9.62 -15.52
C ASP A 117 29.67 -8.38 -15.43
N ASN A 118 29.31 -7.44 -14.56
CA ASN A 118 30.11 -6.24 -14.31
C ASN A 118 31.45 -6.55 -13.63
N ALA A 119 31.46 -7.41 -12.60
CA ALA A 119 32.69 -7.83 -11.94
C ALA A 119 33.62 -8.55 -12.92
N LYS A 120 33.10 -9.50 -13.70
CA LYS A 120 33.86 -10.21 -14.75
C LYS A 120 34.42 -9.24 -15.80
N ALA A 121 33.60 -8.34 -16.32
CA ALA A 121 34.03 -7.36 -17.32
C ALA A 121 35.10 -6.40 -16.77
N ARG A 122 34.97 -5.96 -15.51
CA ARG A 122 35.97 -5.10 -14.86
C ARG A 122 37.30 -5.82 -14.68
N THR A 123 37.28 -7.08 -14.27
CA THR A 123 38.47 -7.92 -14.14
C THR A 123 39.13 -8.13 -15.50
N GLN A 124 38.36 -8.48 -16.53
CA GLN A 124 38.88 -8.67 -17.89
C GLN A 124 39.54 -7.38 -18.43
N LEU A 125 38.87 -6.23 -18.30
CA LEU A 125 39.44 -4.93 -18.72
C LEU A 125 40.72 -4.55 -17.98
N ARG A 126 40.88 -4.98 -16.72
CA ARG A 126 42.10 -4.72 -15.95
C ARG A 126 43.27 -5.59 -16.42
N ILE A 127 43.00 -6.85 -16.75
CA ILE A 127 43.97 -7.79 -17.33
C ILE A 127 44.44 -7.30 -18.69
N GLU A 128 43.50 -6.96 -19.59
CA GLU A 128 43.84 -6.45 -20.94
C GLU A 128 44.68 -5.16 -20.90
N GLN A 129 44.53 -4.35 -19.85
CA GLN A 129 45.26 -3.10 -19.69
C GLN A 129 46.57 -3.25 -18.88
N GLY A 130 46.94 -4.48 -18.47
CA GLY A 130 48.15 -4.75 -17.69
C GLY A 130 48.15 -4.14 -16.30
N ARG A 131 46.96 -3.84 -15.74
CA ARG A 131 46.75 -3.26 -14.40
C ARG A 131 45.90 -4.17 -13.51
N GLU A 132 46.13 -5.47 -13.68
CA GLU A 132 45.49 -6.54 -12.91
C GLU A 132 45.83 -6.45 -11.42
N ARG A 133 44.80 -6.58 -10.59
CA ARG A 133 44.97 -6.71 -9.14
C ARG A 133 45.22 -8.17 -8.76
N PRO A 134 45.75 -8.45 -7.56
CA PRO A 134 45.92 -9.81 -7.06
C PRO A 134 44.69 -10.71 -7.24
N LEU A 135 43.49 -10.17 -7.02
CA LEU A 135 42.23 -10.88 -7.18
C LEU A 135 41.89 -11.20 -8.65
N ASP A 136 42.26 -10.32 -9.59
CA ASP A 136 42.04 -10.51 -11.02
C ASP A 136 42.90 -11.66 -11.56
N LEU A 137 44.14 -11.80 -11.06
CA LEU A 137 45.02 -12.92 -11.38
C LEU A 137 44.45 -14.26 -10.91
N VAL A 138 43.87 -14.26 -9.71
CA VAL A 138 43.19 -15.43 -9.14
C VAL A 138 41.96 -15.79 -9.97
N ALA A 139 41.11 -14.81 -10.30
CA ALA A 139 39.93 -15.00 -11.14
C ALA A 139 40.30 -15.50 -12.55
N LYS A 140 41.33 -14.93 -13.19
CA LYS A 140 41.89 -15.38 -14.48
C LYS A 140 42.34 -16.83 -14.40
N SER A 141 43.05 -17.21 -13.34
CA SER A 141 43.56 -18.57 -13.17
C SER A 141 42.44 -19.59 -12.95
N LEU A 142 41.38 -19.21 -12.23
CA LEU A 142 40.17 -20.03 -12.11
C LEU A 142 39.45 -20.18 -13.44
N GLY A 143 39.31 -19.10 -14.22
CA GLY A 143 38.74 -19.14 -15.57
C GLY A 143 39.51 -20.09 -16.49
N ILE A 144 40.85 -19.97 -16.51
CA ILE A 144 41.73 -20.88 -17.26
C ILE A 144 41.56 -22.34 -16.81
N ALA A 145 41.50 -22.59 -15.49
CA ALA A 145 41.28 -23.92 -14.93
C ALA A 145 39.88 -24.48 -15.28
N GLY A 146 38.89 -23.61 -15.42
CA GLY A 146 37.53 -23.92 -15.88
C GLY A 146 37.40 -24.09 -17.41
N GLY A 147 38.47 -23.86 -18.17
CA GLY A 147 38.50 -24.04 -19.63
C GLY A 147 38.23 -22.77 -20.45
N GLU A 148 38.26 -21.58 -19.84
CA GLU A 148 38.20 -20.31 -20.56
C GLU A 148 39.55 -20.01 -21.27
N GLU A 149 39.49 -19.58 -22.54
CA GLU A 149 40.68 -19.19 -23.31
C GLU A 149 40.95 -17.69 -23.14
N PHE A 150 42.12 -17.35 -22.61
CA PHE A 150 42.65 -15.99 -22.52
C PHE A 150 43.80 -15.80 -23.52
N GLU A 151 44.09 -14.56 -23.92
CA GLU A 151 45.24 -14.26 -24.80
C GLU A 151 46.57 -14.78 -24.22
N GLU A 152 46.69 -14.74 -22.90
CA GLU A 152 47.81 -15.29 -22.16
C GLU A 152 47.32 -16.36 -21.17
N MET A 153 47.64 -17.62 -21.47
CA MET A 153 47.24 -18.80 -20.71
C MET A 153 48.17 -19.12 -19.52
N THR A 154 48.83 -18.10 -18.94
CA THR A 154 49.68 -18.26 -17.76
C THR A 154 48.81 -18.45 -16.52
N ILE A 155 48.87 -19.64 -15.93
CA ILE A 155 48.30 -19.92 -14.61
C ILE A 155 49.27 -19.33 -13.57
N LEU A 156 48.73 -18.63 -12.55
CA LEU A 156 49.43 -18.02 -11.42
C LEU A 156 50.87 -18.56 -11.17
N ASP A 157 51.89 -17.73 -11.40
CA ASP A 157 53.30 -18.11 -11.16
C ASP A 157 53.65 -18.30 -9.67
N LYS A 158 52.82 -17.72 -8.80
CA LYS A 158 52.95 -17.77 -7.33
C LYS A 158 51.68 -18.32 -6.72
N PRO A 159 51.74 -18.98 -5.56
CA PRO A 159 50.51 -19.40 -4.87
C PRO A 159 49.67 -18.19 -4.44
N PRO A 160 48.32 -18.28 -4.41
CA PRO A 160 47.43 -17.13 -4.19
C PRO A 160 47.76 -16.29 -2.95
N HIS A 161 48.09 -16.93 -1.82
CA HIS A 161 48.43 -16.23 -0.57
C HIS A 161 49.66 -15.30 -0.69
N GLN A 162 50.55 -15.53 -1.66
CA GLN A 162 51.71 -14.67 -1.89
C GLN A 162 51.39 -13.41 -2.71
N LEU A 163 50.24 -13.38 -3.39
CA LEU A 163 49.82 -12.22 -4.18
C LEU A 163 49.35 -11.04 -3.33
N PHE A 164 48.89 -11.32 -2.10
CA PHE A 164 48.27 -10.33 -1.21
C PHE A 164 49.25 -9.73 -0.18
N VAL A 165 50.53 -10.15 -0.17
CA VAL A 165 51.50 -9.82 0.89
C VAL A 165 51.83 -8.32 0.96
N ASN A 166 51.73 -7.61 -0.16
CA ASN A 166 52.14 -6.20 -0.26
C ASN A 166 50.96 -5.22 -0.35
N LEU A 167 49.75 -5.66 0.00
CA LEU A 167 48.58 -4.77 0.00
C LEU A 167 48.59 -3.82 1.19
N THR A 168 48.13 -2.59 0.94
CA THR A 168 47.78 -1.64 2.00
C THR A 168 46.49 -2.07 2.71
N LEU A 169 46.20 -1.46 3.87
CA LEU A 169 44.97 -1.76 4.62
C LEU A 169 43.72 -1.50 3.77
N ASP A 170 43.66 -0.35 3.11
CA ASP A 170 42.54 0.06 2.27
C ASP A 170 42.34 -0.92 1.09
N GLU A 171 43.43 -1.33 0.43
CA GLU A 171 43.35 -2.32 -0.65
C GLU A 171 42.94 -3.71 -0.15
N ALA A 172 43.34 -4.10 1.07
CA ALA A 172 42.92 -5.35 1.67
C ALA A 172 41.43 -5.34 2.00
N GLU A 173 40.89 -4.21 2.48
CA GLU A 173 39.44 -4.03 2.70
C GLU A 173 38.67 -4.13 1.38
N GLU A 174 39.12 -3.46 0.32
CA GLU A 174 38.50 -3.57 -1.01
C GLU A 174 38.50 -5.01 -1.54
N VAL A 175 39.63 -5.72 -1.38
CA VAL A 175 39.74 -7.13 -1.79
C VAL A 175 38.76 -8.01 -1.01
N MET A 176 38.58 -7.77 0.29
CA MET A 176 37.61 -8.50 1.11
C MET A 176 36.16 -8.25 0.64
N ASP A 177 35.81 -7.02 0.29
CA ASP A 177 34.50 -6.69 -0.27
C ASP A 177 34.28 -7.37 -1.63
N GLU A 178 35.30 -7.42 -2.48
CA GLU A 178 35.22 -8.12 -3.76
C GLU A 178 35.13 -9.65 -3.60
N ILE A 179 35.90 -10.25 -2.69
CA ILE A 179 35.77 -11.67 -2.35
C ILE A 179 34.36 -11.98 -1.82
N SER A 180 33.79 -11.10 -0.99
CA SER A 180 32.41 -11.27 -0.50
C SER A 180 31.40 -11.23 -1.65
N THR A 181 31.67 -10.41 -2.67
CA THR A 181 30.88 -10.30 -3.89
C THR A 181 31.01 -11.59 -4.71
N PHE A 182 32.23 -12.10 -4.94
CA PHE A 182 32.45 -13.39 -5.61
C PHE A 182 31.81 -14.56 -4.85
N CYS A 183 31.88 -14.62 -3.52
CA CYS A 183 31.19 -15.63 -2.70
C CYS A 183 29.67 -15.65 -2.90
N ARG A 184 29.05 -14.50 -3.17
CA ARG A 184 27.59 -14.42 -3.43
C ARG A 184 27.24 -14.80 -4.86
N ILE A 185 28.17 -14.57 -5.78
CA ILE A 185 27.91 -14.53 -7.21
C ILE A 185 28.43 -15.78 -7.94
N ASP A 186 29.66 -16.20 -7.65
CA ASP A 186 30.34 -17.35 -8.27
C ASP A 186 30.07 -18.63 -7.47
N LYS A 187 28.94 -19.28 -7.82
CA LYS A 187 28.50 -20.52 -7.18
C LYS A 187 29.36 -21.73 -7.56
N ASP A 188 30.04 -21.69 -8.70
CA ASP A 188 30.83 -22.81 -9.20
C ASP A 188 32.16 -22.95 -8.46
N HIS A 189 32.75 -21.82 -8.05
CA HIS A 189 34.02 -21.77 -7.29
C HIS A 189 33.83 -21.32 -5.83
N LEU A 190 32.63 -21.49 -5.28
CA LEU A 190 32.27 -20.98 -3.95
C LEU A 190 33.17 -21.52 -2.82
N ASP A 191 33.62 -22.77 -2.91
CA ASP A 191 34.54 -23.38 -1.94
C ASP A 191 35.96 -22.79 -2.01
N PHE A 192 36.33 -22.18 -3.14
CA PHE A 192 37.62 -21.50 -3.29
C PHE A 192 37.57 -20.07 -2.71
N TRP A 193 36.44 -19.38 -2.86
CA TRP A 193 36.28 -17.99 -2.40
C TRP A 193 36.06 -17.87 -0.87
N LYS A 194 35.65 -18.95 -0.20
CA LYS A 194 35.46 -19.02 1.27
C LYS A 194 36.76 -19.27 2.04
#